data_AF-A0A7Z0D586-F1
#
_entry.id   AF-A0A7Z0D586-F1
#
_cell.length_a   1.000
_cell.length_b   1.000
_cell.length_c   1.000
_cell.angle_alpha   90.00
_cell.angle_beta   90.00
_cell.angle_gamma   90.00
#
_symmetry.space_group_name_H-M   'P 1'
#
loop_
_entity.id
_entity.type
_entity.pdbx_description
1 polymer ?
#
loop_
_entity_poly.entity_id
_entity_poly.type
_entity_poly.pdbx_seq_one_letter_code
_entity_poly.pdbx_strand_id
1 'polypeptide(L)'
;MLKKTLMSPDLARAARALSQVSAKNIADSAGMSKRQLHEYERGRQGLDEEELRRLRRTLEEFGIRFVPEDDDGGYGVRQKFNSRKVRALEQWEDEGGPAYDDDI
;
A
#
# COMPACT_ATOMS: atom_id res chain seq x y z
N MET A 1 27.75 8.33 6.29
CA MET A 1 26.80 8.28 5.16
C MET A 1 25.47 7.74 5.68
N LEU A 2 24.40 8.54 5.67
CA LEU A 2 23.05 8.01 5.87
C LEU A 2 22.74 7.07 4.70
N LYS A 3 22.52 5.77 4.97
CA LYS A 3 21.96 4.89 3.95
C LYS A 3 20.57 5.44 3.59
N LYS A 4 20.40 5.90 2.36
CA LYS A 4 19.09 6.27 1.83
C LYS A 4 18.30 4.98 1.64
N THR A 5 17.54 4.59 2.66
CA THR A 5 16.66 3.43 2.61
C THR A 5 15.48 3.73 1.68
N LEU A 6 15.14 2.78 0.81
CA LEU A 6 14.04 2.90 -0.17
C LEU A 6 12.70 3.30 0.45
N MET A 7 12.48 2.88 1.69
CA MET A 7 11.33 3.17 2.52
C MET A 7 11.73 3.01 3.98
N SER A 8 11.32 3.92 4.86
CA SER A 8 11.59 3.83 6.30
C SER A 8 10.47 3.07 7.02
N PRO A 9 10.74 2.49 8.22
CA PRO A 9 9.74 1.79 9.04
C PRO A 9 8.43 2.55 9.30
N ASP A 10 8.56 3.83 9.64
CA ASP A 10 7.45 4.73 9.91
C ASP A 10 6.64 5.05 8.65
N LEU A 11 7.32 5.26 7.52
CA LEU A 11 6.69 5.49 6.23
C LEU A 11 5.92 4.25 5.73
N ALA A 12 6.48 3.05 5.93
CA ALA A 12 5.79 1.80 5.65
C ALA A 12 4.52 1.62 6.50
N ARG A 13 4.62 1.94 7.81
CA ARG A 13 3.46 1.91 8.72
C ARG A 13 2.39 2.90 8.29
N ALA A 14 2.78 4.12 7.90
CA ALA A 14 1.85 5.14 7.41
C ALA A 14 1.16 4.69 6.11
N ALA A 15 1.92 4.13 5.16
CA ALA A 15 1.38 3.56 3.93
C ALA A 15 0.36 2.47 4.21
N ARG A 16 0.66 1.54 5.14
CA ARG A 16 -0.28 0.49 5.54
C ARG A 16 -1.55 1.04 6.19
N ALA A 17 -1.42 2.07 7.02
CA ALA A 17 -2.58 2.72 7.61
C ALA A 17 -3.47 3.37 6.54
N LEU A 18 -2.87 4.03 5.55
CA LEU A 18 -3.61 4.68 4.47
C LEU A 18 -4.24 3.71 3.47
N SER A 19 -3.71 2.50 3.30
CA SER A 19 -4.21 1.54 2.31
C SER A 19 -5.53 0.91 2.74
N GLN A 20 -5.84 0.93 4.03
CA GLN A 20 -7.03 0.28 4.62
C GLN A 20 -7.10 -1.24 4.36
N VAL A 21 -5.98 -1.85 3.93
CA VAL A 21 -5.85 -3.29 3.74
C VAL A 21 -5.25 -3.93 4.98
N SER A 22 -5.69 -5.15 5.31
CA SER A 22 -5.17 -5.88 6.47
C SER A 22 -3.66 -6.11 6.35
N ALA A 23 -2.94 -6.04 7.48
CA ALA A 23 -1.50 -6.29 7.51
C ALA A 23 -1.13 -7.72 7.06
N LYS A 24 -2.06 -8.68 7.22
CA LYS A 24 -1.88 -10.05 6.73
C LYS A 24 -1.84 -10.05 5.19
N ASN A 25 -2.84 -9.45 4.54
CA ASN A 25 -2.92 -9.44 3.07
C ASN A 25 -1.73 -8.71 2.45
N ILE A 26 -1.30 -7.58 3.02
CA ILE A 26 -0.10 -6.88 2.54
C ILE A 26 1.15 -7.74 2.69
N ALA A 27 1.33 -8.41 3.82
CA ALA A 27 2.49 -9.27 4.04
C ALA A 27 2.49 -10.46 3.06
N ASP A 28 1.35 -11.13 2.92
CA ASP A 28 1.17 -12.26 2.01
C ASP A 28 1.47 -11.84 0.56
N SER A 29 0.92 -10.72 0.09
CA SER A 29 1.18 -10.18 -1.25
C SER A 29 2.63 -9.70 -1.46
N ALA A 30 3.31 -9.25 -0.40
CA ALA A 30 4.72 -8.87 -0.46
C ALA A 30 5.69 -10.06 -0.31
N GLY A 31 5.16 -11.28 -0.14
CA GLY A 31 5.97 -12.50 0.02
C GLY A 31 6.72 -12.54 1.36
N MET A 32 6.15 -11.99 2.42
CA MET A 32 6.75 -12.00 3.77
C MET A 32 5.74 -12.36 4.85
N SER A 33 6.23 -12.71 6.04
CA SER A 33 5.32 -12.99 7.16
C SER A 33 4.73 -11.71 7.77
N LYS A 34 3.50 -11.77 8.29
CA LYS A 34 2.89 -10.66 9.06
C LYS A 34 3.77 -10.21 10.23
N ARG A 35 4.47 -11.15 10.89
CA ARG A 35 5.40 -10.85 12.00
C ARG A 35 6.58 -10.01 11.51
N GLN A 36 7.18 -10.40 10.39
CA GLN A 36 8.31 -9.69 9.80
C GLN A 36 7.93 -8.24 9.41
N LEU A 37 6.79 -8.05 8.74
CA LEU A 37 6.26 -6.73 8.44
C LEU A 37 6.11 -5.89 9.73
N HIS A 38 5.54 -6.48 10.78
CA HIS A 38 5.28 -5.79 12.02
C HIS A 38 6.55 -5.37 12.80
N GLU A 39 7.56 -6.25 12.84
CA GLU A 39 8.85 -5.95 13.46
C GLU A 39 9.61 -4.89 12.67
N TYR A 40 9.51 -4.92 11.33
CA TYR A 40 10.04 -3.87 10.48
C TYR A 40 9.34 -2.53 10.71
N GLU A 41 8.01 -2.48 10.71
CA GLU A 41 7.24 -1.26 10.99
C GLU A 41 7.57 -0.66 12.36
N ARG A 42 8.04 -1.46 13.33
CA ARG A 42 8.50 -1.01 14.66
C ARG A 42 9.97 -0.62 14.73
N GLY A 43 10.71 -0.76 13.64
CA GLY A 43 12.16 -0.53 13.61
C GLY A 43 12.96 -1.55 14.42
N ARG A 44 12.36 -2.71 14.73
CA ARG A 44 13.01 -3.77 15.53
C ARG A 44 13.81 -4.75 14.68
N GLN A 45 13.44 -4.89 13.40
CA GLN A 45 14.13 -5.73 12.42
C GLN A 45 14.25 -4.98 11.10
N GLY A 46 15.41 -5.08 10.44
CA GLY A 46 15.59 -4.55 9.08
C GLY A 46 14.98 -5.48 8.02
N LEU A 47 14.64 -4.90 6.88
CA LEU A 47 14.39 -5.64 5.65
C LEU A 47 15.55 -5.41 4.69
N ASP A 48 15.88 -6.40 3.87
CA ASP A 48 16.82 -6.21 2.78
C ASP A 48 16.22 -5.35 1.66
N GLU A 49 17.04 -5.00 0.67
CA GLU A 49 16.60 -4.11 -0.40
C GLU A 49 15.51 -4.75 -1.29
N GLU A 50 15.56 -6.06 -1.51
CA GLU A 50 14.57 -6.76 -2.33
C GLU A 50 13.22 -6.85 -1.62
N GLU A 51 13.24 -7.18 -0.33
CA GLU A 51 12.07 -7.16 0.56
C GLU A 51 11.43 -5.76 0.62
N LEU A 52 12.23 -4.71 0.72
CA LEU A 52 11.74 -3.32 0.68
C LEU A 52 11.10 -2.98 -0.67
N ARG A 53 11.70 -3.41 -1.79
CA ARG A 53 11.13 -3.19 -3.13
C ARG A 53 9.80 -3.92 -3.29
N ARG A 54 9.69 -5.18 -2.83
CA ARG A 54 8.44 -5.94 -2.85
C ARG A 54 7.37 -5.27 -2.01
N LEU A 55 7.67 -4.95 -0.75
CA LEU A 55 6.71 -4.30 0.15
C LEU A 55 6.23 -2.95 -0.39
N ARG A 56 7.15 -2.12 -0.91
CA ARG A 56 6.80 -0.83 -1.51
C ARG A 56 5.86 -1.01 -2.70
N ARG A 57 6.18 -1.92 -3.62
CA ARG A 57 5.35 -2.23 -4.80
C ARG A 57 3.96 -2.70 -4.39
N THR A 58 3.88 -3.64 -3.46
CA THR A 58 2.61 -4.16 -2.94
C THR A 58 1.75 -3.05 -2.35
N LEU A 59 2.33 -2.14 -1.55
CA LEU A 59 1.61 -0.99 -1.03
C LEU A 59 1.11 -0.08 -2.16
N GLU A 60 1.94 0.16 -3.18
CA GLU A 60 1.54 0.92 -4.36
C GLU A 60 0.38 0.25 -5.12
N GLU A 61 0.39 -1.08 -5.29
CA GLU A 61 -0.70 -1.87 -5.86
C GLU A 61 -2.00 -1.71 -5.05
N PHE A 62 -1.91 -1.66 -3.71
CA PHE A 62 -3.03 -1.36 -2.80
C PHE A 62 -3.38 0.13 -2.70
N GLY A 63 -3.11 0.91 -3.74
CA GLY A 63 -3.59 2.28 -3.83
C GLY A 63 -2.73 3.33 -3.14
N ILE A 64 -1.50 3.01 -2.74
CA ILE A 64 -0.59 3.97 -2.13
C ILE A 64 0.31 4.67 -3.15
N ARG A 65 0.63 5.93 -2.91
CA ARG A 65 1.67 6.68 -3.60
C ARG A 65 2.63 7.28 -2.59
N PHE A 66 3.89 6.87 -2.65
CA PHE A 66 4.97 7.51 -1.90
C PHE A 66 5.39 8.81 -2.58
N VAL A 67 5.72 9.80 -1.77
CA VAL A 67 6.17 11.13 -2.19
C VAL A 67 7.62 11.29 -1.71
N PRO A 68 8.58 11.52 -2.62
CA PRO A 68 9.96 11.79 -2.21
C PRO A 68 10.06 13.12 -1.45
N GLU A 69 11.15 13.31 -0.72
CA GLU A 69 11.53 14.64 -0.22
C GLU A 69 11.88 15.58 -1.39
N ASP A 70 11.55 16.85 -1.24
CA ASP A 70 11.87 17.94 -2.18
C ASP A 70 12.06 19.26 -1.41
N ASP A 71 12.20 20.37 -2.14
CA ASP A 71 12.41 21.69 -1.54
C ASP A 71 11.18 22.18 -0.74
N ASP A 72 10.00 21.60 -0.99
CA ASP A 72 8.74 21.96 -0.34
C ASP A 72 8.47 21.10 0.92
N GLY A 73 9.14 19.95 1.09
CA GLY A 73 8.98 19.13 2.27
C GLY A 73 9.75 17.81 2.33
N GLY A 74 9.63 17.13 3.48
CA GLY A 74 10.19 15.79 3.68
C GLY A 74 9.41 14.69 2.94
N TYR A 75 9.94 13.47 2.97
CA TYR A 75 9.27 12.32 2.38
C TYR A 75 7.88 12.07 2.99
N GLY A 76 6.97 11.52 2.19
CA GLY A 76 5.58 11.30 2.60
C GLY A 76 4.86 10.19 1.84
N VAL A 77 3.57 10.04 2.15
CA VAL A 77 2.70 9.02 1.55
C VAL A 77 1.26 9.51 1.44
N ARG A 78 0.57 9.15 0.36
CA ARG A 78 -0.84 9.50 0.11
C ARG A 78 -1.58 8.37 -0.62
N GLN A 79 -2.91 8.39 -0.60
CA GLN A 79 -3.72 7.52 -1.47
C GLN A 79 -3.64 7.98 -2.93
N LYS A 80 -3.66 7.04 -3.87
CA LYS A 80 -3.68 7.28 -5.33
C LYS A 80 -5.00 7.89 -5.79
N PHE A 81 -6.10 7.48 -5.17
CA PHE A 81 -7.45 7.93 -5.50
C PHE A 81 -7.93 8.90 -4.43
N ASN A 82 -8.55 10.00 -4.86
CA ASN A 82 -9.25 10.87 -3.93
C ASN A 82 -10.60 10.26 -3.55
N SER A 83 -11.19 10.75 -2.46
CA SER A 83 -12.49 10.26 -1.96
C SER A 83 -13.62 10.30 -2.99
N ARG A 84 -13.59 11.22 -3.96
CA ARG A 84 -14.55 11.27 -5.07
C ARG A 84 -14.38 10.11 -6.04
N LYS A 85 -13.14 9.77 -6.39
CA LYS A 85 -12.82 8.67 -7.29
C LYS A 85 -13.02 7.29 -6.64
N VAL A 86 -12.82 7.18 -5.33
CA VAL A 86 -13.19 5.97 -4.56
C VAL A 86 -14.70 5.75 -4.61
N ARG A 87 -15.52 6.76 -4.31
CA ARG A 87 -16.99 6.66 -4.40
C ARG A 87 -17.50 6.33 -5.81
N ALA A 88 -16.85 6.86 -6.85
CA ALA A 88 -17.21 6.56 -8.23
C ALA A 88 -16.89 5.10 -8.64
N LEU A 89 -15.84 4.50 -8.07
CA LEU A 89 -15.53 3.08 -8.27
C LEU A 89 -16.52 2.19 -7.52
N GLU A 90 -16.87 2.54 -6.28
CA GLU A 90 -17.89 1.82 -5.49
C GLU A 90 -19.27 1.85 -6.16
N GLN A 91 -19.65 2.97 -6.80
CA GLN A 91 -20.91 3.08 -7.55
C GLN A 91 -20.97 2.22 -8.82
N TRP A 92 -19.83 1.89 -9.42
CA TRP A 92 -19.78 1.03 -10.61
C TRP A 92 -19.80 -0.47 -10.28
N GLU A 93 -19.53 -0.87 -9.03
CA GLU A 93 -19.70 -2.25 -8.57
C GLU A 93 -21.16 -2.57 -8.18
N ASP A 94 -21.97 -1.54 -7.93
CA ASP A 94 -23.38 -1.66 -7.50
C ASP A 94 -24.39 -1.56 -8.67
N GLU A 95 -23.91 -1.25 -9.89
CA GLU A 95 -24.67 -1.41 -11.12
C GLU A 95 -24.40 -2.82 -11.66
N GLY A 96 -25.16 -3.78 -11.14
CA GLY A 96 -25.18 -5.16 -11.63
C GLY A 96 -25.04 -5.21 -13.15
N GLY A 97 -23.95 -5.83 -13.60
CA GLY A 97 -23.73 -6.08 -15.02
C GLY A 97 -24.98 -6.73 -15.62
N PRO A 98 -25.27 -6.48 -16.91
CA PRO A 98 -26.51 -6.92 -17.52
C PRO A 98 -26.72 -8.41 -17.24
N ALA A 99 -27.77 -8.69 -16.46
CA ALA A 99 -28.38 -10.00 -16.42
C ALA A 99 -28.86 -10.25 -17.85
N TYR A 100 -28.05 -10.96 -18.64
CA TYR A 100 -28.63 -11.73 -19.71
C TYR A 100 -29.28 -12.91 -19.04
N ASP A 101 -30.61 -12.81 -18.91
CA ASP A 101 -31.48 -13.93 -18.60
C ASP A 101 -31.10 -15.08 -19.54
N ASP A 102 -30.70 -16.21 -18.95
CA ASP A 102 -30.86 -17.51 -19.58
C ASP A 102 -32.38 -17.73 -19.71
N ASP A 103 -32.90 -17.75 -20.94
CA ASP A 103 -34.16 -18.41 -21.26
C ASP A 103 -34.19 -18.87 -22.74
N ILE A 104 -34.31 -20.21 -22.89
CA ILE A 104 -34.54 -21.08 -24.08
C ILE A 104 -33.32 -21.53 -24.89
#